data_AF-A0A916ZJL7-F1
#
_entry.id   AF-A0A916ZJL7-F1
#
_cell.length_a   1.000
_cell.length_b   1.000
_cell.length_c   1.000
_cell.angle_alpha   90.00
_cell.angle_beta   90.00
_cell.angle_gamma   90.00
#
_symmetry.space_group_name_H-M   'P 1'
#
loop_
_entity.id
_entity.type
_entity.pdbx_description
1 polymer ?
#
loop_
_entity_poly.entity_id
_entity_poly.type
_entity_poly.pdbx_seq_one_letter_code
_entity_poly.pdbx_strand_id
1 'polypeptide(L)'
;MSFEWAAAQQLNYPGATFESWQVSLLDSQGAVTTDFRTDTVINPQGGFQAWRSETFSFIASETAQTLRFWADGGPGGVPPFALLDSVSVTAAVPEPATWAMLVVGFGLVGATLRRRNAATTVSA
;
A
#
# COMPACT_ATOMS: atom_id res chain seq x y z
N MET A 1 0.93 -1.34 0.61
CA MET A 1 0.43 -2.31 -0.37
C MET A 1 1.61 -2.91 -1.11
N SER A 2 1.48 -4.13 -1.61
CA SER A 2 2.48 -4.79 -2.45
C SER A 2 1.84 -5.33 -3.72
N PHE A 3 2.65 -5.53 -4.76
CA PHE A 3 2.24 -6.19 -5.99
C PHE A 3 3.47 -6.78 -6.68
N GLU A 4 3.23 -7.73 -7.57
CA GLU A 4 4.26 -8.30 -8.43
C GLU A 4 4.03 -7.82 -9.87
N TRP A 5 5.11 -7.55 -10.58
CA TRP A 5 5.01 -7.20 -11.99
C TRP A 5 6.16 -7.77 -12.82
N ALA A 6 5.88 -7.95 -14.11
CA ALA A 6 6.85 -8.41 -15.10
C ALA A 6 6.62 -7.65 -16.41
N ALA A 7 7.57 -7.75 -17.32
CA ALA A 7 7.43 -7.20 -18.67
C ALA A 7 7.66 -8.27 -19.71
N ALA A 8 6.84 -8.27 -20.75
CA ALA A 8 6.95 -9.17 -21.88
C ALA A 8 6.74 -8.38 -23.18
N GLN A 9 7.12 -9.00 -24.28
CA GLN A 9 6.95 -8.41 -25.60
C GLN A 9 5.94 -9.20 -26.42
N GLN A 10 5.16 -8.50 -27.25
CA GLN A 10 4.28 -9.12 -28.23
C GLN A 10 5.08 -10.00 -29.20
N LEU A 11 4.56 -11.19 -29.48
CA LEU A 11 5.12 -12.08 -30.49
C LEU A 11 5.21 -11.36 -31.84
N ASN A 12 6.38 -11.46 -32.49
CA ASN A 12 6.74 -10.82 -33.76
C ASN A 12 6.91 -9.28 -33.73
N TYR A 13 6.95 -8.64 -32.57
CA TYR A 13 7.38 -7.25 -32.49
C TYR A 13 8.92 -7.15 -32.61
N PRO A 14 9.47 -6.35 -33.54
CA PRO A 14 10.91 -6.14 -33.65
C PRO A 14 11.39 -5.02 -32.72
N GLY A 15 12.62 -5.13 -32.21
CA GLY A 15 13.24 -4.11 -31.36
C GLY A 15 12.99 -4.28 -29.86
N ALA A 16 13.69 -3.51 -29.04
CA ALA A 16 13.50 -3.50 -27.59
C ALA A 16 12.28 -2.65 -27.21
N THR A 17 11.60 -3.04 -26.14
CA THR A 17 10.54 -2.26 -25.48
C THR A 17 10.99 -1.79 -24.10
N PHE A 18 10.19 -0.93 -23.48
CA PHE A 18 10.37 -0.58 -22.08
C PHE A 18 9.04 -0.44 -21.37
N GLU A 19 9.04 -0.74 -20.07
CA GLU A 19 7.84 -0.88 -19.27
C GLU A 19 8.06 -0.36 -17.85
N SER A 20 7.02 0.21 -17.26
CA SER A 20 6.93 0.59 -15.86
C SER A 20 5.46 0.69 -15.44
N TRP A 21 5.21 0.70 -14.15
CA TRP A 21 3.88 0.90 -13.59
C TRP A 21 3.81 2.23 -12.84
N GLN A 22 2.78 3.00 -13.14
CA GLN A 22 2.33 4.09 -12.30
C GLN A 22 1.18 3.57 -11.43
N VAL A 23 1.28 3.80 -10.11
CA VAL A 23 0.29 3.34 -9.14
C VAL A 23 -0.19 4.54 -8.33
N SER A 24 -1.48 4.86 -8.46
CA SER A 24 -2.05 6.09 -7.92
C SER A 24 -3.24 5.79 -7.00
N LEU A 25 -3.42 6.60 -5.97
CA LEU A 25 -4.66 6.67 -5.20
C LEU A 25 -5.47 7.87 -5.70
N LEU A 26 -6.76 7.65 -5.97
CA LEU A 26 -7.69 8.67 -6.44
C LEU A 26 -8.80 8.88 -5.42
N ASP A 27 -9.19 10.12 -5.19
CA ASP A 27 -10.36 10.47 -4.36
C ASP A 27 -11.70 10.10 -5.03
N SER A 28 -12.80 10.33 -4.32
CA SER A 28 -14.16 10.05 -4.79
C SER A 28 -14.58 10.84 -6.04
N GLN A 29 -13.88 11.93 -6.37
CA GLN A 29 -14.07 12.77 -7.55
C GLN A 29 -13.14 12.38 -8.70
N GLY A 30 -12.25 11.41 -8.49
CA GLY A 30 -11.29 10.91 -9.48
C GLY A 30 -10.00 11.72 -9.58
N ALA A 31 -9.75 12.67 -8.68
CA ALA A 31 -8.47 13.37 -8.63
C ALA A 31 -7.40 12.49 -7.98
N VAL A 32 -6.19 12.49 -8.53
CA VAL A 32 -5.06 11.75 -7.98
C VAL A 32 -4.57 12.44 -6.71
N THR A 33 -4.64 11.75 -5.57
CA THR A 33 -4.20 12.23 -4.26
C THR A 33 -2.78 11.82 -3.92
N THR A 34 -2.32 10.69 -4.44
CA THR A 34 -0.96 10.18 -4.28
C THR A 34 -0.58 9.35 -5.48
N ASP A 35 0.67 9.41 -5.90
CA ASP A 35 1.16 8.72 -7.08
C ASP A 35 2.59 8.21 -6.88
N PHE A 36 2.83 6.98 -7.33
CA PHE A 36 4.14 6.35 -7.33
C PHE A 36 4.40 5.73 -8.70
N ARG A 37 5.69 5.54 -8.99
CA ARG A 37 6.12 4.87 -10.21
C ARG A 37 7.25 3.90 -9.91
N THR A 38 7.18 2.73 -10.53
CA THR A 38 8.29 1.76 -10.51
C THR A 38 9.44 2.27 -11.39
N ASP A 39 10.61 1.67 -11.22
CA ASP A 39 11.68 1.87 -12.19
C ASP A 39 11.24 1.42 -13.60
N THR A 40 11.79 2.09 -14.61
CA THR A 40 11.60 1.70 -16.01
C THR A 40 12.56 0.57 -16.35
N VAL A 41 12.00 -0.49 -16.92
CA VAL A 41 12.75 -1.67 -17.34
C VAL A 41 12.80 -1.70 -18.85
N ILE A 42 13.97 -2.03 -19.41
CA ILE A 42 14.13 -2.27 -20.83
C ILE A 42 13.97 -3.77 -21.06
N ASN A 43 13.04 -4.15 -21.94
CA ASN A 43 12.88 -5.51 -22.39
C ASN A 43 13.49 -5.69 -23.78
N PRO A 44 14.56 -6.48 -23.94
CA PRO A 44 15.15 -6.76 -25.25
C PRO A 44 14.15 -7.42 -26.22
N GLN A 45 14.46 -7.41 -27.51
CA GLN A 45 13.62 -8.03 -28.53
C GLN A 45 13.35 -9.52 -28.22
N GLY A 46 12.09 -9.91 -28.34
CA GLY A 46 11.57 -11.23 -28.00
C GLY A 46 11.71 -11.59 -26.52
N GLY A 47 12.01 -10.60 -25.67
CA GLY A 47 12.39 -10.80 -24.30
C GLY A 47 11.23 -10.93 -23.32
N PHE A 48 11.59 -11.44 -22.15
CA PHE A 48 10.79 -11.43 -20.94
C PHE A 48 11.66 -10.91 -19.79
N GLN A 49 11.11 -10.01 -19.01
CA GLN A 49 11.69 -9.53 -17.76
C GLN A 49 11.02 -10.26 -16.61
N ALA A 50 11.84 -10.85 -15.75
CA ALA A 50 11.38 -11.62 -14.61
C ALA A 50 10.45 -10.82 -13.69
N TRP A 51 9.53 -11.56 -13.04
CA TRP A 51 8.68 -11.05 -11.97
C TRP A 51 9.49 -10.40 -10.86
N ARG A 52 9.00 -9.28 -10.38
CA ARG A 52 9.59 -8.54 -9.26
C ARG A 52 8.52 -7.95 -8.36
N SER A 53 8.89 -7.85 -7.09
CA SER A 53 8.05 -7.35 -6.02
C SER A 53 8.24 -5.85 -5.84
N GLU A 54 7.13 -5.13 -5.72
CA GLU A 54 7.10 -3.71 -5.43
C GLU A 54 6.22 -3.44 -4.22
N THR A 55 6.58 -2.42 -3.44
CA THR A 55 5.83 -2.02 -2.26
C THR A 55 5.69 -0.51 -2.20
N PHE A 56 4.45 -0.03 -2.11
CA PHE A 56 4.14 1.38 -1.94
C PHE A 56 3.26 1.60 -0.71
N SER A 57 3.49 2.74 -0.04
CA SER A 57 2.74 3.16 1.13
C SER A 57 1.82 4.31 0.76
N PHE A 58 0.52 4.13 1.00
CA PHE A 58 -0.50 5.12 0.76
C PHE A 58 -1.18 5.49 2.08
N ILE A 59 -1.62 6.75 2.20
CA ILE A 59 -2.45 7.21 3.31
C ILE A 59 -3.82 7.54 2.71
N ALA A 60 -4.86 6.81 3.16
CA ALA A 60 -6.21 7.11 2.74
C ALA A 60 -6.69 8.40 3.39
N SER A 61 -7.24 9.32 2.59
CA SER A 61 -7.84 10.58 3.05
C SER A 61 -9.36 10.51 3.14
N GLU A 62 -9.96 9.47 2.57
CA GLU A 62 -11.41 9.26 2.52
C GLU A 62 -11.76 7.82 2.92
N THR A 63 -13.05 7.59 3.21
CA THR A 63 -13.55 6.26 3.57
C THR A 63 -13.48 5.27 2.42
N ALA A 64 -13.52 5.75 1.18
CA ALA A 64 -13.36 4.96 -0.03
C ALA A 64 -12.58 5.76 -1.07
N GLN A 65 -11.53 5.14 -1.62
CA GLN A 65 -10.69 5.71 -2.67
C GLN A 65 -10.40 4.65 -3.72
N THR A 66 -10.10 5.08 -4.94
CA THR A 66 -9.76 4.16 -6.03
C THR A 66 -8.26 4.00 -6.13
N LEU A 67 -7.78 2.76 -6.02
CA LEU A 67 -6.40 2.41 -6.36
C LEU A 67 -6.31 2.11 -7.85
N ARG A 68 -5.46 2.84 -8.57
CA ARG A 68 -5.28 2.71 -10.02
C ARG A 68 -3.89 2.19 -10.34
N PHE A 69 -3.84 1.24 -11.27
CA PHE A 69 -2.61 0.77 -11.91
C PHE A 69 -2.64 1.22 -13.37
N TRP A 70 -1.61 1.95 -13.78
CA TRP A 70 -1.45 2.44 -15.13
C TRP A 70 -0.14 1.90 -15.70
N ALA A 71 -0.24 1.00 -16.67
CA ALA A 71 0.92 0.51 -17.39
C ALA A 71 1.43 1.61 -18.32
N ASP A 72 2.71 1.93 -18.23
CA ASP A 72 3.36 2.84 -19.14
C ASP A 72 4.55 2.16 -19.81
N GLY A 73 4.64 2.30 -21.12
CA GLY A 73 5.65 1.64 -21.90
C GLY A 73 5.63 2.03 -23.37
N GLY A 74 6.69 1.65 -24.08
CA GLY A 74 6.86 1.95 -25.49
C GLY A 74 7.82 0.99 -26.18
N PRO A 75 8.17 1.23 -27.46
CA PRO A 75 7.78 2.36 -28.31
C PRO A 75 6.27 2.40 -28.65
N GLY A 76 5.73 3.59 -28.97
CA GLY A 76 4.33 3.74 -29.35
C GLY A 76 3.97 2.99 -30.65
N GLY A 77 2.74 2.47 -30.73
CA GLY A 77 2.21 1.78 -31.93
C GLY A 77 1.89 0.30 -31.70
N VAL A 78 2.52 -0.35 -30.72
CA VAL A 78 2.12 -1.64 -30.15
C VAL A 78 2.58 -1.64 -28.69
N PRO A 79 1.68 -1.66 -27.69
CA PRO A 79 2.12 -1.55 -26.30
C PRO A 79 2.93 -2.78 -25.91
N PRO A 80 4.01 -2.61 -25.15
CA PRO A 80 4.60 -3.74 -24.46
C PRO A 80 3.60 -4.41 -23.51
N PHE A 81 3.79 -5.70 -23.24
CA PHE A 81 2.95 -6.43 -22.31
C PHE A 81 3.47 -6.24 -20.89
N ALA A 82 2.89 -5.25 -20.20
CA ALA A 82 3.04 -5.11 -18.76
C ALA A 82 2.14 -6.13 -18.05
N LEU A 83 2.74 -6.97 -17.20
CA LEU A 83 2.05 -7.99 -16.42
C LEU A 83 1.94 -7.53 -14.97
N LEU A 84 0.79 -7.80 -14.35
CA LEU A 84 0.49 -7.45 -12.97
C LEU A 84 -0.12 -8.66 -12.26
N ASP A 85 0.37 -8.96 -11.07
CA ASP A 85 -0.16 -10.04 -10.23
C ASP A 85 0.00 -9.72 -8.74
N SER A 86 -0.63 -10.54 -7.88
CA SER A 86 -0.42 -10.56 -6.42
C SER A 86 -0.60 -9.19 -5.76
N VAL A 87 -1.56 -8.40 -6.25
CA VAL A 87 -1.93 -7.11 -5.67
C VAL A 87 -2.52 -7.33 -4.28
N SER A 88 -1.85 -6.80 -3.27
CA SER A 88 -2.23 -6.94 -1.87
C SER A 88 -2.23 -5.58 -1.17
N VAL A 89 -3.38 -5.21 -0.60
CA VAL A 89 -3.54 -3.98 0.18
C VAL A 89 -3.75 -4.36 1.64
N THR A 90 -2.79 -3.98 2.47
CA THR A 90 -2.87 -4.13 3.92
C THR A 90 -3.02 -2.75 4.55
N ALA A 91 -4.09 -2.57 5.33
CA ALA A 91 -4.29 -1.35 6.10
C ALA A 91 -3.70 -1.55 7.51
N ALA A 92 -2.76 -0.68 7.88
CA ALA A 92 -2.29 -0.60 9.27
C ALA A 92 -3.31 0.24 10.07
N VAL A 93 -4.41 -0.38 10.48
CA VAL A 93 -5.35 0.24 11.42
C VAL A 93 -4.91 -0.16 12.83
N PRO A 94 -4.54 0.77 13.72
CA PRO A 94 -4.37 0.45 15.12
C PRO A 94 -5.67 -0.17 15.61
N GLU A 95 -5.64 -1.43 16.01
CA GLU A 95 -6.86 -2.13 16.38
C GLU A 95 -7.57 -1.33 17.49
N PRO A 96 -8.88 -1.05 17.38
CA PRO A 96 -9.63 -0.39 18.45
C PRO A 96 -9.46 -1.10 19.80
N ALA A 97 -9.20 -2.40 19.77
CA ALA A 97 -8.86 -3.21 20.92
C ALA A 97 -7.58 -2.74 21.63
N THR A 98 -6.55 -2.28 20.91
CA THR A 98 -5.32 -1.76 21.53
C THR A 98 -5.62 -0.53 22.39
N TRP A 99 -6.43 0.40 21.87
CA TRP A 99 -6.86 1.58 22.63
C TRP A 99 -7.74 1.20 23.82
N ALA A 100 -8.67 0.27 23.62
CA ALA A 100 -9.51 -0.24 24.71
C ALA A 100 -8.67 -0.91 25.80
N MET A 101 -7.67 -1.73 25.45
CA MET A 101 -6.76 -2.39 26.39
C MET A 101 -5.91 -1.38 27.17
N LEU A 102 -5.44 -0.31 26.51
CA LEU A 102 -4.75 0.79 27.19
C LEU A 102 -5.67 1.50 28.19
N VAL A 103 -6.90 1.85 27.77
CA VAL A 103 -7.88 2.50 28.65
C VAL A 103 -8.22 1.61 29.85
N VAL A 104 -8.46 0.32 29.61
CA VAL A 104 -8.72 -0.66 30.68
C VAL A 104 -7.50 -0.78 31.61
N GLY A 105 -6.29 -0.88 31.07
CA GLY A 105 -5.05 -0.94 31.84
C GLY A 105 -4.86 0.29 32.73
N PHE A 106 -5.03 1.49 32.17
CA PHE A 106 -4.96 2.73 32.94
C PHE A 106 -6.08 2.86 33.97
N GLY A 107 -7.30 2.42 33.64
CA GLY A 107 -8.43 2.36 34.56
C GLY A 107 -8.17 1.48 35.77
N LEU A 108 -7.57 0.29 35.56
CA LEU A 108 -7.17 -0.62 36.63
C LEU A 108 -6.08 0.00 37.52
N VAL A 109 -5.03 0.58 36.93
CA VAL A 109 -3.97 1.26 37.69
C VAL A 109 -4.55 2.40 38.53
N GLY A 110 -5.38 3.27 37.95
CA GLY A 110 -6.04 4.35 38.68
C GLY A 110 -6.94 3.85 39.81
N ALA A 111 -7.71 2.78 39.60
CA ALA A 111 -8.57 2.18 40.62
C ALA A 111 -7.77 1.63 41.82
N THR A 112 -6.63 0.98 41.55
CA THR A 112 -5.76 0.47 42.63
C THR A 112 -5.15 1.59 43.47
N LEU A 113 -4.72 2.68 42.84
CA LEU A 113 -4.21 3.87 43.54
C LEU A 113 -5.30 4.55 44.39
N ARG A 114 -6.52 4.68 43.85
CA ARG A 114 -7.66 5.25 44.60
C ARG A 114 -8.01 4.44 45.84
N ARG A 115 -7.98 3.11 45.75
CA ARG A 115 -8.26 2.21 46.89
C ARG A 115 -7.23 2.35 48.02
N ARG A 116 -5.95 2.59 47.69
CA ARG A 116 -4.89 2.79 48.70
C ARG A 116 -5.08 4.08 49.51
N ASN A 117 -5.49 5.16 48.86
CA ASN A 117 -5.70 6.45 49.55
C ASN A 117 -6.91 6.42 50.50
N ALA A 118 -7.95 5.64 50.20
CA ALA A 118 -9.14 5.54 51.05
C ALA A 118 -8.90 4.77 52.36
N ALA A 119 -7.87 3.90 52.41
CA ALA A 119 -7.53 3.13 53.61
C ALA A 119 -6.76 3.95 54.67
N THR A 120 -6.26 5.14 54.32
CA THR A 120 -5.52 6.03 55.23
C THR A 120 -6.47 6.98 55.98
N THR A 121 -7.55 6.45 56.56
CA THR A 121 -8.34 7.22 57.53
C THR A 121 -7.65 7.07 58.89
N VAL A 122 -6.99 8.16 59.34
CA VAL A 122 -6.30 8.25 60.63
C VAL A 122 -7.30 7.99 61.75
N SER A 123 -7.06 6.95 62.55
CA SER A 123 -7.76 6.74 63.82
C SER A 123 -7.11 7.63 64.88
N ALA A 124 -7.89 8.51 65.50
CA ALA A 124 -7.52 9.37 66.62
C ALA A 124 -7.92 8.76 67.96
#